data_AF-A0A969FRJ1-F1
#
_entry.id   AF-A0A969FRJ1-F1
#
_cell.length_a   1.000
_cell.length_b   1.000
_cell.length_c   1.000
_cell.angle_alpha   90.00
_cell.angle_beta   90.00
_cell.angle_gamma   90.00
#
_symmetry.space_group_name_H-M   'P 1'
#
loop_
_entity.id
_entity.type
_entity.pdbx_description
1 polymer ?
#
loop_
_entity_poly.entity_id
_entity_poly.type
_entity_poly.pdbx_seq_one_letter_code
_entity_poly.pdbx_strand_id
1 'polypeptide(L)'
;MSQRAFSQHDFDTFLTDTTRRIEQVRNELDEVQAGFTTSYAEFRAKHDAELARLTDLVLKHLDSTESHEGHQNGVLNPALRQKIDRRFEQERKAARQRRDDLRTLIPEREAELDHTLEMAQEKERELRRKNPVFDQREEQIKAEIARLREEIQQLDKRLKALNRGCLGFLLNFQKIDRVDRQRQQLIGRMRSQQEALYGVRVEWQQFKKSASEEQTRLQQAWNEQNLALAHLRSELEQLEEEARLEALARRRAVFKELDDLKTPDLCEQSQLEPDLRQMLVLNHQTDHYHEGLTRVAGLIALLDGLQQGMKLFSQSVRSVIDQQRQHSAHLPPLTISLPAWVVEFHELWEPLRQQVRNEARLSKVPLEFVDTVRPTMEKTLTEQTIKQMFKELGDALNAATRAWG
;
A
#
# COMPACT_ATOMS: atom_id res chain seq x y z
N MET A 1 30.40 21.79 -34.93
CA MET A 1 29.67 21.77 -33.64
C MET A 1 30.70 21.81 -32.53
N SER A 2 30.56 22.70 -31.56
CA SER A 2 31.51 22.78 -30.44
C SER A 2 31.41 21.52 -29.60
N GLN A 3 32.53 20.89 -29.29
CA GLN A 3 32.61 19.73 -28.39
C GLN A 3 33.52 20.09 -27.21
N ARG A 4 33.18 19.56 -26.03
CA ARG A 4 34.01 19.70 -24.82
C ARG A 4 34.66 18.36 -24.53
N ALA A 5 35.99 18.35 -24.52
CA ALA A 5 36.77 17.18 -24.15
C ALA A 5 36.92 17.09 -22.63
N PHE A 6 36.81 15.89 -22.11
CA PHE A 6 36.99 15.54 -20.71
C PHE A 6 38.06 14.47 -20.59
N SER A 7 38.95 14.61 -19.60
CA SER A 7 39.73 13.46 -19.12
C SER A 7 38.82 12.46 -18.40
N GLN A 8 39.30 11.23 -18.19
CA GLN A 8 38.57 10.22 -17.40
C GLN A 8 38.11 10.76 -16.04
N HIS A 9 39.01 11.44 -15.32
CA HIS A 9 38.72 11.97 -13.99
C HIS A 9 37.71 13.13 -14.04
N ASP A 10 37.86 14.04 -15.01
CA ASP A 10 36.94 15.15 -15.19
C ASP A 10 35.55 14.67 -15.58
N PHE A 11 35.44 13.60 -16.38
CA PHE A 11 34.15 13.04 -16.78
C PHE A 11 33.46 12.31 -15.63
N ASP A 12 34.16 11.49 -14.84
CA ASP A 12 33.56 10.84 -13.65
C ASP A 12 33.12 11.89 -12.62
N THR A 13 33.90 12.95 -12.45
CA THR A 13 33.55 14.10 -11.59
C THR A 13 32.32 14.83 -12.13
N PHE A 14 32.26 15.10 -13.44
CA PHE A 14 31.11 15.70 -14.10
C PHE A 14 29.82 14.89 -13.89
N LEU A 15 29.86 13.56 -14.05
CA LEU A 15 28.69 12.68 -13.85
C LEU A 15 28.26 12.65 -12.38
N THR A 16 29.23 12.59 -11.47
CA THR A 16 28.97 12.59 -10.01
C THR A 16 28.34 13.91 -9.58
N ASP A 17 28.89 15.04 -10.02
CA ASP A 17 28.35 16.37 -9.73
C ASP A 17 26.97 16.58 -10.33
N THR A 18 26.75 16.11 -11.56
CA THR A 18 25.45 16.18 -12.22
C THR A 18 24.40 15.39 -11.44
N THR A 19 24.72 14.15 -11.05
CA THR A 19 23.82 13.31 -10.25
C THR A 19 23.47 13.98 -8.92
N ARG A 20 24.47 14.57 -8.25
CA ARG A 20 24.29 15.33 -7.00
C ARG A 20 23.39 16.56 -7.19
N ARG A 21 23.55 17.31 -8.28
CA ARG A 21 22.72 18.49 -8.57
C ARG A 21 21.26 18.11 -8.85
N ILE A 22 21.01 17.03 -9.59
CA ILE A 22 19.66 16.49 -9.80
C ILE A 22 19.01 16.14 -8.46
N GLU A 23 19.76 15.44 -7.59
CA GLU A 23 19.29 15.06 -6.25
C GLU A 23 18.97 16.28 -5.37
N GLN A 24 19.77 17.35 -5.45
CA GLN A 24 19.49 18.59 -4.74
C GLN A 24 18.18 19.24 -5.20
N VAL A 25 17.91 19.31 -6.50
CA VAL A 25 16.61 19.82 -7.00
C VAL A 25 15.47 18.93 -6.49
N ARG A 26 15.65 17.61 -6.55
CA ARG A 26 14.63 16.65 -6.11
C ARG A 26 14.30 16.80 -4.63
N ASN A 27 15.29 17.04 -3.77
CA ASN A 27 15.06 17.27 -2.34
C ASN A 27 14.27 18.55 -2.05
N GLU A 28 14.54 19.63 -2.80
CA GLU A 28 13.78 20.88 -2.65
C GLU A 28 12.32 20.70 -3.12
N LEU A 29 12.10 19.86 -4.14
CA LEU A 29 10.74 19.51 -4.58
C LEU A 29 9.99 18.63 -3.57
N ASP A 30 10.68 17.76 -2.83
CA ASP A 30 10.07 17.02 -1.72
C ASP A 30 9.54 17.98 -0.64
N GLU A 31 10.31 19.02 -0.32
CA GLU A 31 9.89 20.06 0.64
C GLU A 31 8.68 20.84 0.10
N VAL A 32 8.67 21.20 -1.19
CA VAL A 32 7.50 21.80 -1.84
C VAL A 32 6.28 20.87 -1.81
N GLN A 33 6.46 19.58 -2.08
CA GLN A 33 5.37 18.58 -2.08
C GLN A 33 4.79 18.40 -0.67
N ALA A 34 5.64 18.33 0.35
CA ALA A 34 5.22 18.29 1.74
C ALA A 34 4.43 19.55 2.11
N GLY A 35 4.95 20.74 1.74
CA GLY A 35 4.27 22.00 1.94
C GLY A 35 2.91 22.08 1.25
N PHE A 36 2.78 21.58 0.01
CA PHE A 36 1.51 21.50 -0.69
C PHE A 36 0.53 20.57 0.01
N THR A 37 0.98 19.41 0.48
CA THR A 37 0.12 18.44 1.16
C THR A 37 -0.47 19.05 2.43
N THR A 38 0.35 19.73 3.25
CA THR A 38 -0.12 20.44 4.45
C THR A 38 -1.07 21.58 4.10
N SER A 39 -0.70 22.45 3.15
CA SER A 39 -1.51 23.61 2.78
C SER A 39 -2.85 23.17 2.15
N TYR A 40 -2.84 22.11 1.35
CA TYR A 40 -4.03 21.53 0.75
C TYR A 40 -4.96 20.92 1.81
N ALA A 41 -4.44 20.25 2.84
CA ALA A 41 -5.26 19.71 3.92
C ALA A 41 -5.99 20.82 4.69
N GLU A 42 -5.29 21.90 5.04
CA GLU A 42 -5.89 23.07 5.70
C GLU A 42 -6.92 23.78 4.81
N PHE A 43 -6.59 23.95 3.54
CA PHE A 43 -7.50 24.52 2.54
C PHE A 43 -8.75 23.65 2.38
N ARG A 44 -8.59 22.32 2.24
CA ARG A 44 -9.68 21.38 2.03
C ARG A 44 -10.64 21.37 3.22
N ALA A 45 -10.13 21.47 4.44
CA ALA A 45 -10.97 21.61 5.63
C ALA A 45 -11.84 22.88 5.58
N LYS A 46 -11.29 24.01 5.14
CA LYS A 46 -12.05 25.27 4.97
C LYS A 46 -13.07 25.16 3.85
N HIS A 47 -12.68 24.55 2.73
CA HIS A 47 -13.54 24.29 1.59
C HIS A 47 -14.75 23.44 2.00
N ASP A 48 -14.51 22.29 2.65
CA ASP A 48 -15.58 21.36 3.03
C ASP A 48 -16.52 21.96 4.08
N ALA A 49 -16.00 22.76 5.01
CA ALA A 49 -16.81 23.49 5.98
C ALA A 49 -17.74 24.52 5.30
N GLU A 50 -17.21 25.27 4.33
CA GLU A 50 -17.98 26.26 3.59
C GLU A 50 -19.03 25.61 2.68
N LEU A 51 -18.66 24.55 1.97
CA LEU A 51 -19.57 23.77 1.14
C LEU A 51 -20.72 23.17 1.94
N ALA A 52 -20.43 22.62 3.13
CA ALA A 52 -21.47 22.10 4.02
C ALA A 52 -22.41 23.20 4.51
N ARG A 53 -21.87 24.33 4.97
CA ARG A 53 -22.66 25.49 5.43
C ARG A 53 -23.57 26.03 4.34
N LEU A 54 -23.02 26.23 3.14
CA LEU A 54 -23.76 26.75 2.00
C LEU A 54 -24.81 25.76 1.49
N THR A 55 -24.51 24.47 1.50
CA THR A 55 -25.50 23.41 1.20
C THR A 55 -26.71 23.52 2.12
N ASP A 56 -26.50 23.64 3.44
CA ASP A 56 -27.60 23.79 4.40
C ASP A 56 -28.40 25.08 4.19
N LEU A 57 -27.72 26.18 3.85
CA LEU A 57 -28.35 27.47 3.54
C LEU A 57 -29.26 27.36 2.32
N VAL A 58 -28.76 26.77 1.23
CA VAL A 58 -29.51 26.57 -0.01
C VAL A 58 -30.72 25.67 0.23
N LEU A 59 -30.57 24.57 0.98
CA LEU A 59 -31.68 23.67 1.31
C LEU A 59 -32.79 24.39 2.08
N LYS A 60 -32.44 25.14 3.14
CA LYS A 60 -33.42 25.93 3.91
C LYS A 60 -34.22 26.88 3.03
N HIS A 61 -33.56 27.51 2.05
CA HIS A 61 -34.22 28.42 1.12
C HIS A 61 -35.12 27.71 0.10
N LEU A 62 -34.69 26.55 -0.41
CA LEU A 62 -35.53 25.73 -1.29
C LEU A 62 -36.82 25.31 -0.58
N ASP A 63 -36.72 24.82 0.66
CA ASP A 63 -37.86 24.37 1.47
C ASP A 63 -38.82 25.54 1.82
N SER A 64 -38.27 26.73 2.05
CA SER A 64 -39.08 27.93 2.38
C SER A 64 -39.89 28.46 1.19
N THR A 65 -39.41 28.27 -0.04
CA THR A 65 -40.07 28.79 -1.26
C THR A 65 -41.29 28.00 -1.71
N GLU A 66 -41.51 26.77 -1.22
CA GLU A 66 -42.71 25.99 -1.52
C GLU A 66 -43.97 26.50 -0.77
N SER A 67 -43.81 27.41 0.19
CA SER A 67 -44.89 27.81 1.11
C SER A 67 -45.64 29.10 0.74
N HIS A 68 -45.13 29.97 -0.13
CA HIS A 68 -45.74 31.27 -0.43
C HIS A 68 -45.84 31.55 -1.93
N GLU A 69 -47.01 31.25 -2.51
CA GLU A 69 -47.41 31.71 -3.83
C GLU A 69 -47.36 33.26 -3.88
N GLY A 70 -46.42 33.84 -4.64
CA GLY A 70 -46.58 35.22 -5.12
C GLY A 70 -45.37 36.16 -5.08
N HIS A 71 -44.22 35.80 -4.50
CA HIS A 71 -43.04 36.68 -4.52
C HIS A 71 -41.83 35.99 -5.13
N GLN A 72 -41.66 36.14 -6.45
CA GLN A 72 -40.48 35.73 -7.23
C GLN A 72 -39.23 36.59 -6.94
N ASN A 73 -38.90 36.86 -5.68
CA ASN A 73 -37.55 37.35 -5.37
C ASN A 73 -36.63 36.13 -5.31
N GLY A 74 -36.01 35.83 -6.47
CA GLY A 74 -35.16 34.67 -6.69
C GLY A 74 -34.02 34.58 -5.68
N VAL A 75 -34.19 33.71 -4.68
CA VAL A 75 -33.13 33.42 -3.71
C VAL A 75 -31.93 32.78 -4.41
N LEU A 76 -32.19 31.95 -5.41
CA LEU A 76 -31.19 31.35 -6.28
C LEU A 76 -31.37 31.84 -7.70
N ASN A 77 -30.25 31.93 -8.41
CA ASN A 77 -30.24 32.09 -9.85
C ASN A 77 -31.08 30.97 -10.52
N PRO A 78 -31.98 31.29 -11.48
CA PRO A 78 -32.83 30.29 -12.12
C PRO A 78 -32.07 29.16 -12.84
N ALA A 79 -30.92 29.48 -13.45
CA ALA A 79 -30.10 28.49 -14.12
C ALA A 79 -29.42 27.54 -13.12
N LEU A 80 -28.93 28.06 -11.99
CA LEU A 80 -28.42 27.23 -10.89
C LEU A 80 -29.51 26.33 -10.31
N ARG A 81 -30.71 26.87 -10.08
CA ARG A 81 -31.86 26.08 -9.62
C ARG A 81 -32.19 24.95 -10.59
N GLN A 82 -32.25 25.25 -11.89
CA GLN A 82 -32.52 24.23 -12.92
C GLN A 82 -31.45 23.13 -12.93
N LYS A 83 -30.18 23.47 -12.72
CA LYS A 83 -29.10 22.47 -12.60
C LYS A 83 -29.31 21.57 -11.37
N ILE A 84 -29.60 22.16 -10.22
CA ILE A 84 -29.92 21.43 -8.98
C ILE A 84 -31.11 20.50 -9.19
N ASP A 85 -32.20 20.96 -9.81
CA ASP A 85 -33.39 20.15 -10.06
C ASP A 85 -33.10 18.96 -10.98
N ARG A 86 -32.31 19.17 -12.05
CA ARG A 86 -31.87 18.07 -12.93
C ARG A 86 -30.99 17.07 -12.19
N ARG A 87 -30.06 17.55 -11.34
CA ARG A 87 -29.19 16.67 -10.56
C ARG A 87 -29.96 15.92 -9.49
N PHE A 88 -30.96 16.55 -8.87
CA PHE A 88 -31.85 15.92 -7.91
C PHE A 88 -32.54 14.69 -8.49
N GLU A 89 -33.06 14.77 -9.71
CA GLU A 89 -33.67 13.62 -10.40
C GLU A 89 -32.67 12.47 -10.62
N GLN A 90 -31.43 12.80 -10.97
CA GLN A 90 -30.36 11.81 -11.13
C GLN A 90 -29.99 11.15 -9.80
N GLU A 91 -29.79 11.93 -8.74
CA GLU A 91 -29.46 11.42 -7.40
C GLU A 91 -30.62 10.60 -6.80
N ARG A 92 -31.87 11.00 -7.06
CA ARG A 92 -33.07 10.26 -6.65
C ARG A 92 -33.12 8.90 -7.34
N LYS A 93 -32.90 8.86 -8.65
CA LYS A 93 -32.83 7.59 -9.40
C LYS A 93 -31.71 6.70 -8.89
N ALA A 94 -30.53 7.26 -8.65
CA ALA A 94 -29.38 6.53 -8.11
C ALA A 94 -29.64 5.98 -6.70
N ALA A 95 -30.27 6.76 -5.82
CA ALA A 95 -30.63 6.33 -4.47
C ALA A 95 -31.68 5.21 -4.47
N ARG A 96 -32.69 5.29 -5.36
CA ARG A 96 -33.68 4.22 -5.53
C ARG A 96 -33.04 2.93 -6.05
N GLN A 97 -32.18 3.03 -7.07
CA GLN A 97 -31.42 1.88 -7.56
C GLN A 97 -30.60 1.26 -6.43
N ARG A 98 -29.87 2.08 -5.65
CA ARG A 98 -29.08 1.61 -4.52
C ARG A 98 -29.93 0.89 -3.47
N ARG A 99 -31.11 1.41 -3.15
CA ARG A 99 -32.07 0.75 -2.25
C ARG A 99 -32.46 -0.63 -2.76
N ASP A 100 -32.77 -0.74 -4.05
CA ASP A 100 -33.17 -2.00 -4.66
C ASP A 100 -31.99 -3.00 -4.71
N ASP A 101 -30.78 -2.53 -5.03
CA ASP A 101 -29.56 -3.34 -4.97
C ASP A 101 -29.29 -3.86 -3.55
N LEU A 102 -29.47 -3.02 -2.52
CA LEU A 102 -29.30 -3.40 -1.11
C LEU A 102 -30.31 -4.49 -0.69
N ARG A 103 -31.55 -4.44 -1.18
CA ARG A 103 -32.57 -5.46 -0.91
C ARG A 103 -32.20 -6.83 -1.48
N THR A 104 -31.42 -6.87 -2.56
CA THR A 104 -30.88 -8.12 -3.11
C THR A 104 -29.60 -8.54 -2.40
N LEU A 105 -28.69 -7.59 -2.15
CA LEU A 105 -27.36 -7.88 -1.59
C LEU A 105 -27.39 -8.31 -0.13
N ILE A 106 -28.25 -7.73 0.71
CA ILE A 106 -28.30 -8.02 2.15
C ILE A 106 -28.60 -9.51 2.41
N PRO A 107 -29.63 -10.13 1.81
CA PRO A 107 -29.86 -11.57 1.94
C PRO A 107 -28.70 -12.44 1.48
N GLU A 108 -28.00 -12.06 0.41
CA GLU A 108 -26.81 -12.79 -0.07
C GLU A 108 -25.69 -12.75 0.97
N ARG A 109 -25.43 -11.57 1.56
CA ARG A 109 -24.43 -11.40 2.61
C ARG A 109 -24.79 -12.09 3.92
N GLU A 110 -26.07 -12.15 4.25
CA GLU A 110 -26.57 -12.94 5.39
C GLU A 110 -26.26 -14.42 5.21
N ALA A 111 -26.51 -14.97 4.01
CA ALA A 111 -26.19 -16.37 3.71
C ALA A 111 -24.67 -16.66 3.78
N GLU A 112 -23.83 -15.74 3.31
CA GLU A 112 -22.37 -15.85 3.44
C GLU A 112 -21.90 -15.83 4.91
N LEU A 113 -22.51 -14.98 5.72
CA LEU A 113 -22.21 -14.87 7.14
C LEU A 113 -22.61 -16.14 7.90
N ASP A 114 -23.80 -16.66 7.62
CA ASP A 114 -24.29 -17.92 8.18
C ASP A 114 -23.38 -19.09 7.78
N HIS A 115 -22.95 -19.14 6.52
CA HIS A 115 -22.00 -20.15 6.06
C HIS A 115 -20.67 -20.10 6.81
N THR A 116 -20.13 -18.89 7.05
CA THR A 116 -18.88 -18.72 7.82
C THR A 116 -19.05 -19.20 9.26
N LEU A 117 -20.21 -18.94 9.87
CA LEU A 117 -20.55 -19.44 11.20
C LEU A 117 -20.64 -20.96 11.23
N GLU A 118 -21.29 -21.59 10.24
CA GLU A 118 -21.38 -23.04 10.11
C GLU A 118 -19.98 -23.68 10.00
N MET A 119 -19.09 -23.10 9.18
CA MET A 119 -17.71 -23.55 9.07
C MET A 119 -16.97 -23.49 10.42
N ALA A 120 -17.15 -22.40 11.17
CA ALA A 120 -16.53 -22.25 12.49
C ALA A 120 -17.02 -23.33 13.47
N GLN A 121 -18.34 -23.59 13.48
CA GLN A 121 -18.94 -24.64 14.30
C GLN A 121 -18.47 -26.05 13.90
N GLU A 122 -18.29 -26.32 12.60
CA GLU A 122 -17.79 -27.61 12.13
C GLU A 122 -16.34 -27.85 12.57
N LYS A 123 -15.49 -26.81 12.55
CA LYS A 123 -14.11 -26.92 13.07
C LYS A 123 -14.08 -27.19 14.56
N GLU A 124 -14.97 -26.58 15.33
CA GLU A 124 -15.10 -26.87 16.75
C GLU A 124 -15.56 -28.32 16.98
N ARG A 125 -16.53 -28.80 16.19
CA ARG A 125 -16.97 -30.21 16.23
C ARG A 125 -15.83 -31.17 15.87
N GLU A 126 -15.01 -30.86 14.87
CA GLU A 126 -13.86 -31.66 14.49
C GLU A 126 -12.83 -31.77 15.62
N LEU A 127 -12.53 -30.64 16.29
CA LEU A 127 -11.66 -30.59 17.46
C LEU A 127 -12.18 -31.48 18.59
N ARG A 128 -13.46 -31.33 18.94
CA ARG A 128 -14.12 -32.14 19.97
C ARG A 128 -14.12 -33.63 19.63
N ARG A 129 -14.25 -33.99 18.35
CA ARG A 129 -14.24 -35.39 17.89
C ARG A 129 -12.83 -36.02 17.92
N LYS A 130 -11.79 -35.27 17.55
CA LYS A 130 -10.41 -35.83 17.50
C LYS A 130 -9.75 -35.91 18.86
N ASN A 131 -10.09 -35.02 19.81
CA ASN A 131 -9.46 -34.98 21.13
C ASN A 131 -9.49 -36.36 21.86
N PRO A 132 -10.63 -37.08 21.96
CA PRO A 132 -10.65 -38.41 22.59
C PRO A 132 -9.81 -39.46 21.88
N VAL A 133 -9.64 -39.36 20.55
CA VAL A 133 -8.86 -40.33 19.76
C VAL A 133 -7.36 -40.18 20.05
N PHE A 134 -6.87 -38.94 20.13
CA PHE A 134 -5.48 -38.66 20.52
C PHE A 134 -5.22 -39.08 21.97
N ASP A 135 -6.16 -38.79 22.87
CA ASP A 135 -6.08 -39.18 24.28
C ASP A 135 -6.01 -40.70 24.45
N GLN A 136 -6.88 -41.45 23.77
CA GLN A 136 -6.87 -42.91 23.81
C GLN A 136 -5.55 -43.51 23.29
N ARG A 137 -4.99 -42.96 22.21
CA ARG A 137 -3.69 -43.39 21.66
C ARG A 137 -2.55 -43.11 22.63
N GLU A 138 -2.54 -41.92 23.24
CA GLU A 138 -1.54 -41.56 24.25
C GLU A 138 -1.60 -42.50 25.46
N GLU A 139 -2.80 -42.79 25.98
CA GLU A 139 -2.97 -43.71 27.12
C GLU A 139 -2.57 -45.15 26.79
N GLN A 140 -2.83 -45.64 25.58
CA GLN A 140 -2.34 -46.95 25.13
C GLN A 140 -0.81 -47.03 25.13
N ILE A 141 -0.13 -46.03 24.57
CA ILE A 141 1.34 -46.01 24.54
C ILE A 141 1.92 -45.89 25.95
N LYS A 142 1.33 -45.08 26.84
CA LYS A 142 1.74 -44.98 28.25
C LYS A 142 1.63 -46.33 28.97
N ALA A 143 0.53 -47.06 28.76
CA ALA A 143 0.34 -48.38 29.33
C ALA A 143 1.41 -49.37 28.84
N GLU A 144 1.75 -49.34 27.55
CA GLU A 144 2.82 -50.19 27.00
C GLU A 144 4.21 -49.83 27.57
N ILE A 145 4.53 -48.54 27.70
CA ILE A 145 5.78 -48.08 28.34
C ILE A 145 5.86 -48.57 29.80
N ALA A 146 4.75 -48.46 30.55
CA ALA A 146 4.69 -48.91 31.94
C ALA A 146 4.96 -50.42 32.04
N ARG A 147 4.30 -51.23 31.19
CA ARG A 147 4.51 -52.67 31.11
C ARG A 147 5.97 -53.03 30.76
N LEU A 148 6.55 -52.41 29.73
CA LEU A 148 7.95 -52.65 29.34
C LEU A 148 8.92 -52.31 30.48
N ARG A 149 8.65 -51.24 31.23
CA ARG A 149 9.44 -50.83 32.39
C ARG A 149 9.39 -51.87 33.51
N GLU A 150 8.21 -52.42 33.80
CA GLU A 150 8.06 -53.50 34.77
C GLU A 150 8.82 -54.77 34.34
N GLU A 151 8.71 -55.17 33.07
CA GLU A 151 9.43 -56.32 32.52
C GLU A 151 10.96 -56.13 32.61
N ILE A 152 11.48 -54.95 32.28
CA ILE A 152 12.91 -54.60 32.45
C ILE A 152 13.32 -54.70 33.93
N GLN A 153 12.52 -54.18 34.87
CA GLN A 153 12.84 -54.28 36.30
C GLN A 153 12.87 -55.73 36.79
N GLN A 154 12.01 -56.60 36.27
CA GLN A 154 12.05 -58.04 36.59
C GLN A 154 13.32 -58.69 36.04
N LEU A 155 13.76 -58.35 34.82
CA LEU A 155 15.03 -58.83 34.26
C LEU A 155 16.23 -58.33 35.07
N ASP A 156 16.22 -57.08 35.53
CA ASP A 156 17.26 -56.53 36.41
C ASP A 156 17.36 -57.30 37.74
N LYS A 157 16.21 -57.66 38.35
CA LYS A 157 16.19 -58.50 39.55
C LYS A 157 16.76 -59.90 39.27
N ARG A 158 16.45 -60.50 38.12
CA ARG A 158 17.00 -61.80 37.69
C ARG A 158 18.50 -61.75 37.44
N LEU A 159 19.01 -60.70 36.77
CA LEU A 159 20.44 -60.47 36.58
C LEU A 159 21.18 -60.37 37.93
N LYS A 160 20.64 -59.57 38.86
CA LYS A 160 21.20 -59.45 40.23
C LYS A 160 21.23 -60.79 40.98
N ALA A 161 20.22 -61.65 40.80
CA ALA A 161 20.18 -62.97 41.42
C ALA A 161 21.21 -63.94 40.81
N LEU A 162 21.38 -63.93 39.48
CA LEU A 162 22.36 -64.75 38.76
C LEU A 162 23.82 -64.36 39.06
N ASN A 163 24.05 -63.11 39.48
CA ASN A 163 25.37 -62.55 39.79
C ASN A 163 25.75 -62.61 41.30
N ARG A 164 24.97 -63.30 42.15
CA ARG A 164 25.29 -63.45 43.58
C ARG A 164 26.33 -64.54 43.81
N GLY A 165 27.52 -64.14 44.26
CA GLY A 165 28.62 -65.02 44.72
C GLY A 165 29.88 -64.96 43.84
N CYS A 166 31.05 -65.20 44.45
CA CYS A 166 32.38 -65.00 43.84
C CYS A 166 32.70 -65.88 42.59
N LEU A 167 31.84 -66.86 42.27
CA LEU A 167 31.95 -67.77 41.12
C LEU A 167 30.70 -67.77 40.20
N GLY A 168 29.69 -66.95 40.49
CA GLY A 168 28.38 -66.97 39.80
C GLY A 168 28.44 -66.50 38.33
N PHE A 169 29.31 -65.53 38.03
CA PHE A 169 29.54 -65.01 36.68
C PHE A 169 30.16 -66.06 35.75
N LEU A 170 31.07 -66.89 36.26
CA LEU A 170 31.77 -67.92 35.49
C LEU A 170 30.88 -69.14 35.19
N LEU A 171 29.95 -69.48 36.09
CA LEU A 171 29.04 -70.62 35.91
C LEU A 171 27.77 -70.31 35.10
N ASN A 172 27.32 -69.05 35.08
CA ASN A 172 26.05 -68.64 34.44
C ASN A 172 26.20 -67.67 33.26
N PHE A 173 27.40 -67.48 32.72
CA PHE A 173 27.70 -66.50 31.67
C PHE A 173 26.69 -66.50 30.50
N GLN A 174 26.37 -67.68 29.94
CA GLN A 174 25.41 -67.80 28.84
C GLN A 174 23.97 -67.37 29.21
N LYS A 175 23.57 -67.58 30.47
CA LYS A 175 22.26 -67.15 30.98
C LYS A 175 22.23 -65.65 31.21
N ILE A 176 23.34 -65.08 31.71
CA ILE A 176 23.50 -63.63 31.91
C ILE A 176 23.44 -62.92 30.56
N ASP A 177 24.21 -63.37 29.56
CA ASP A 177 24.20 -62.79 28.21
C ASP A 177 22.81 -62.88 27.56
N ARG A 178 22.09 -64.01 27.71
CA ARG A 178 20.72 -64.15 27.19
C ARG A 178 19.74 -63.17 27.85
N VAL A 179 19.78 -63.04 29.17
CA VAL A 179 18.90 -62.12 29.92
C VAL A 179 19.24 -60.67 29.62
N ASP A 180 20.52 -60.33 29.46
CA ASP A 180 20.94 -58.98 29.09
C ASP A 180 20.52 -58.62 27.66
N ARG A 181 20.64 -59.55 26.68
CA ARG A 181 20.12 -59.33 25.32
C ARG A 181 18.62 -59.07 25.32
N GLN A 182 17.84 -59.83 26.10
CA GLN A 182 16.39 -59.59 26.26
C GLN A 182 16.11 -58.22 26.86
N ARG A 183 16.87 -57.83 27.88
CA ARG A 183 16.78 -56.50 28.50
C ARG A 183 17.07 -55.39 27.50
N GLN A 184 18.14 -55.51 26.70
CA GLN A 184 18.49 -54.52 25.67
C GLN A 184 17.41 -54.42 24.59
N GLN A 185 16.80 -55.55 24.20
CA GLN A 185 15.65 -55.55 23.27
C GLN A 185 14.43 -54.81 23.86
N LEU A 186 14.09 -55.04 25.13
CA LEU A 186 13.00 -54.33 25.79
C LEU A 186 13.31 -52.83 25.95
N ILE A 187 14.55 -52.46 26.25
CA ILE A 187 14.99 -51.05 26.28
C ILE A 187 14.81 -50.40 24.90
N GLY A 188 15.20 -51.10 23.82
CA GLY A 188 14.98 -50.63 22.45
C GLY A 188 13.50 -50.38 22.14
N ARG A 189 12.62 -51.33 22.49
CA ARG A 189 11.16 -51.18 22.33
C ARG A 189 10.57 -50.05 23.19
N MET A 190 11.06 -49.89 24.41
CA MET A 190 10.61 -48.80 25.29
C MET A 190 10.98 -47.44 24.69
N ARG A 191 12.18 -47.30 24.11
CA ARG A 191 12.59 -46.08 23.41
C ARG A 191 11.71 -45.78 22.20
N SER A 192 11.41 -46.78 21.36
CA SER A 192 10.50 -46.57 20.22
C SER A 192 9.09 -46.16 20.67
N GLN A 193 8.60 -46.69 21.80
CA GLN A 193 7.32 -46.24 22.37
C GLN A 193 7.39 -44.82 22.94
N GLN A 194 8.51 -44.42 23.53
CA GLN A 194 8.72 -43.02 23.97
C GLN A 194 8.73 -42.05 22.78
N GLU A 195 9.35 -42.45 21.66
CA GLU A 195 9.31 -41.69 20.40
C GLU A 195 7.88 -41.62 19.83
N ALA A 196 7.14 -42.72 19.85
CA ALA A 196 5.73 -42.74 19.43
C ALA A 196 4.85 -41.83 20.30
N LEU A 197 5.04 -41.83 21.64
CA LEU A 197 4.34 -40.93 22.55
C LEU A 197 4.64 -39.46 22.23
N TYR A 198 5.91 -39.14 21.98
CA TYR A 198 6.30 -37.80 21.54
C TYR A 198 5.63 -37.44 20.21
N GLY A 199 5.60 -38.35 19.24
CA GLY A 199 4.92 -38.19 17.96
C GLY A 199 3.43 -37.84 18.11
N VAL A 200 2.68 -38.63 18.88
CA VAL A 200 1.24 -38.38 19.14
C VAL A 200 1.01 -37.00 19.76
N ARG A 201 1.88 -36.58 20.69
CA ARG A 201 1.79 -35.24 21.31
C ARG A 201 2.08 -34.13 20.32
N VAL A 202 3.09 -34.29 19.47
CA VAL A 202 3.41 -33.30 18.42
C VAL A 202 2.27 -33.20 17.41
N GLU A 203 1.73 -34.33 16.95
CA GLU A 203 0.57 -34.37 16.04
C GLU A 203 -0.64 -33.65 16.64
N TRP A 204 -0.97 -33.93 17.91
CA TRP A 204 -2.06 -33.25 18.59
C TRP A 204 -1.82 -31.75 18.72
N GLN A 205 -0.61 -31.32 19.11
CA GLN A 205 -0.27 -29.91 19.21
C GLN A 205 -0.35 -29.19 17.86
N GLN A 206 0.12 -29.82 16.78
CA GLN A 206 0.02 -29.28 15.42
C GLN A 206 -1.44 -29.17 14.97
N PHE A 207 -2.24 -30.21 15.18
CA PHE A 207 -3.66 -30.20 14.83
C PHE A 207 -4.42 -29.13 15.63
N LYS A 208 -4.20 -29.05 16.95
CA LYS A 208 -4.81 -28.05 17.82
C LYS A 208 -4.42 -26.63 17.39
N LYS A 209 -3.14 -26.40 17.07
CA LYS A 209 -2.66 -25.10 16.60
C LYS A 209 -3.34 -24.71 15.29
N SER A 210 -3.31 -25.58 14.28
CA SER A 210 -3.93 -25.32 12.97
C SER A 210 -5.44 -25.06 13.10
N ALA A 211 -6.16 -25.84 13.90
CA ALA A 211 -7.58 -25.64 14.11
C ALA A 211 -7.88 -24.34 14.88
N SER A 212 -7.06 -23.97 15.86
CA SER A 212 -7.19 -22.70 16.60
C SER A 212 -6.90 -21.48 15.70
N GLU A 213 -5.91 -21.56 14.81
CA GLU A 213 -5.62 -20.53 13.82
C GLU A 213 -6.79 -20.37 12.84
N GLU A 214 -7.33 -21.49 12.34
CA GLU A 214 -8.47 -21.47 11.42
C GLU A 214 -9.76 -20.96 12.10
N GLN A 215 -10.02 -21.36 13.35
CA GLN A 215 -11.13 -20.84 14.14
C GLN A 215 -10.99 -19.33 14.39
N THR A 216 -9.78 -18.85 14.70
CA THR A 216 -9.52 -17.42 14.87
C THR A 216 -9.78 -16.65 13.58
N ARG A 217 -9.32 -17.18 12.44
CA ARG A 217 -9.55 -16.58 11.12
C ARG A 217 -11.03 -16.52 10.77
N LEU A 218 -11.78 -17.61 11.00
CA LEU A 218 -13.23 -17.65 10.75
C LEU A 218 -13.98 -16.69 11.66
N GLN A 219 -13.59 -16.57 12.93
CA GLN A 219 -14.20 -15.60 13.84
C GLN A 219 -13.94 -14.15 13.43
N GLN A 220 -12.71 -13.84 12.98
CA GLN A 220 -12.37 -12.51 12.46
C GLN A 220 -13.18 -12.20 11.20
N ALA A 221 -13.22 -13.12 10.24
CA ALA A 221 -14.01 -12.96 9.02
C ALA A 221 -15.51 -12.76 9.32
N TRP A 222 -16.07 -13.54 10.25
CA TRP A 222 -17.46 -13.38 10.68
C TRP A 222 -17.70 -12.01 11.31
N ASN A 223 -16.81 -11.53 12.20
CA ASN A 223 -16.94 -10.22 12.82
C ASN A 223 -16.91 -9.08 11.77
N GLU A 224 -15.97 -9.14 10.82
CA GLU A 224 -15.83 -8.16 9.74
C GLU A 224 -17.06 -8.14 8.83
N GLN A 225 -17.52 -9.32 8.40
CA GLN A 225 -18.72 -9.47 7.58
C GLN A 225 -19.98 -8.99 8.31
N ASN A 226 -20.11 -9.29 9.60
CA ASN A 226 -21.25 -8.85 10.41
C ASN A 226 -21.28 -7.32 10.56
N LEU A 227 -20.13 -6.68 10.76
CA LEU A 227 -20.02 -5.23 10.78
C LEU A 227 -20.40 -4.62 9.42
N ALA A 228 -19.88 -5.19 8.32
CA ALA A 228 -20.22 -4.74 6.97
C ALA A 228 -21.72 -4.88 6.69
N LEU A 229 -22.34 -6.00 7.09
CA LEU A 229 -23.77 -6.23 6.98
C LEU A 229 -24.58 -5.22 7.79
N ALA A 230 -24.15 -4.88 9.01
CA ALA A 230 -24.80 -3.85 9.82
C ALA A 230 -24.78 -2.48 9.13
N HIS A 231 -23.67 -2.12 8.47
CA HIS A 231 -23.60 -0.89 7.66
C HIS A 231 -24.57 -0.92 6.48
N LEU A 232 -24.66 -2.04 5.75
CA LEU A 232 -25.60 -2.18 4.63
C LEU A 232 -27.06 -2.08 5.10
N ARG A 233 -27.41 -2.70 6.24
CA ARG A 233 -28.74 -2.61 6.84
C ARG A 233 -29.07 -1.19 7.27
N SER A 234 -28.13 -0.49 7.90
CA SER A 234 -28.31 0.92 8.27
C SER A 234 -28.49 1.82 7.04
N GLU A 235 -27.74 1.57 5.96
CA GLU A 235 -27.91 2.27 4.69
C GLU A 235 -29.31 2.02 4.12
N LEU A 236 -29.77 0.76 4.10
CA LEU A 236 -31.11 0.43 3.62
C LEU A 236 -32.19 1.14 4.44
N GLU A 237 -32.09 1.13 5.77
CA GLU A 237 -33.04 1.81 6.67
C GLU A 237 -33.12 3.32 6.37
N GLN A 238 -31.99 3.98 6.09
CA GLN A 238 -31.97 5.39 5.70
C GLN A 238 -32.68 5.64 4.35
N LEU A 239 -32.61 4.69 3.42
CA LEU A 239 -33.17 4.80 2.07
C LEU A 239 -34.60 4.24 1.96
N GLU A 240 -35.08 3.52 2.97
CA GLU A 240 -36.37 2.85 2.92
C GLU A 240 -37.55 3.82 2.98
N GLU A 241 -37.45 4.84 3.83
CA GLU A 241 -38.42 5.93 3.87
C GLU A 241 -38.23 6.88 2.67
N GLU A 242 -39.24 6.97 1.80
CA GLU A 242 -39.15 7.79 0.58
C GLU A 242 -38.86 9.27 0.89
N ALA A 243 -39.42 9.82 1.98
CA ALA A 243 -39.13 11.19 2.40
C ALA A 243 -37.65 11.41 2.78
N ARG A 244 -37.02 10.43 3.45
CA ARG A 244 -35.58 10.50 3.78
C ARG A 244 -34.71 10.35 2.55
N LEU A 245 -35.11 9.45 1.63
CA LEU A 245 -34.43 9.28 0.34
C LEU A 245 -34.47 10.57 -0.47
N GLU A 246 -35.63 11.22 -0.57
CA GLU A 246 -35.76 12.49 -1.29
C GLU A 246 -34.95 13.61 -0.63
N ALA A 247 -34.98 13.73 0.70
CA ALA A 247 -34.16 14.70 1.42
C ALA A 247 -32.66 14.48 1.18
N LEU A 248 -32.20 13.21 1.20
CA LEU A 248 -30.81 12.84 0.93
C LEU A 248 -30.42 13.15 -0.52
N ALA A 249 -31.26 12.78 -1.48
CA ALA A 249 -31.03 13.05 -2.90
C ALA A 249 -30.94 14.57 -3.17
N ARG A 250 -31.82 15.36 -2.55
CA ARG A 250 -31.80 16.82 -2.67
C ARG A 250 -30.54 17.43 -2.07
N ARG A 251 -30.15 16.99 -0.86
CA ARG A 251 -28.89 17.41 -0.22
C ARG A 251 -27.68 17.08 -1.10
N ARG A 252 -27.60 15.87 -1.65
CA ARG A 252 -26.51 15.45 -2.54
C ARG A 252 -26.47 16.25 -3.83
N ALA A 253 -27.63 16.56 -4.41
CA ALA A 253 -27.72 17.36 -5.63
C ALA A 253 -27.22 18.79 -5.39
N VAL A 254 -27.69 19.46 -4.33
CA VAL A 254 -27.20 20.78 -3.94
C VAL A 254 -25.70 20.75 -3.68
N PHE A 255 -25.23 19.81 -2.85
CA PHE A 255 -23.81 19.67 -2.53
C PHE A 255 -22.95 19.55 -3.79
N LYS A 256 -23.32 18.65 -4.72
CA LYS A 256 -22.55 18.41 -5.95
C LYS A 256 -22.55 19.63 -6.89
N GLU A 257 -23.68 20.28 -7.09
CA GLU A 257 -23.72 21.47 -7.95
C GLU A 257 -22.96 22.66 -7.35
N LEU A 258 -22.85 22.74 -6.02
CA LEU A 258 -22.01 23.74 -5.34
C LEU A 258 -20.52 23.39 -5.37
N ASP A 259 -20.14 22.12 -5.22
CA ASP A 259 -18.76 21.63 -5.35
C ASP A 259 -18.23 21.81 -6.80
N ASP A 260 -19.13 21.62 -7.78
CA ASP A 260 -18.83 21.78 -9.21
C ASP A 260 -19.05 23.23 -9.72
N LEU A 261 -19.31 24.20 -8.83
CA LEU A 261 -19.59 25.58 -9.21
C LEU A 261 -18.32 26.29 -9.71
N LYS A 262 -18.25 26.54 -11.02
CA LYS A 262 -17.12 27.22 -11.68
C LYS A 262 -17.52 28.42 -12.56
N THR A 263 -18.82 28.66 -12.74
CA THR A 263 -19.31 29.70 -13.67
C THR A 263 -19.87 30.90 -12.92
N PRO A 264 -19.34 32.12 -13.12
CA PRO A 264 -19.76 33.31 -12.36
C PRO A 264 -21.22 33.73 -12.58
N ASP A 265 -21.77 33.51 -13.77
CA ASP A 265 -23.16 33.84 -14.15
C ASP A 265 -24.20 33.10 -13.28
N LEU A 266 -23.86 31.92 -12.77
CA LEU A 266 -24.70 31.13 -11.87
C LEU A 266 -24.79 31.73 -10.46
N CYS A 267 -23.88 32.65 -10.11
CA CYS A 267 -23.88 33.34 -8.82
C CYS A 267 -24.73 34.63 -8.87
N GLU A 268 -24.88 35.23 -10.05
CA GLU A 268 -25.58 36.49 -10.22
C GLU A 268 -27.08 36.35 -9.97
N GLN A 269 -27.74 37.44 -9.57
CA GLN A 269 -29.20 37.48 -9.34
C GLN A 269 -29.67 36.50 -8.26
N SER A 270 -28.76 36.11 -7.35
CA SER A 270 -29.05 35.31 -6.17
C SER A 270 -28.89 36.16 -4.92
N GLN A 271 -29.75 35.95 -3.92
CA GLN A 271 -29.57 36.55 -2.60
C GLN A 271 -28.34 35.97 -1.86
N LEU A 272 -27.86 34.80 -2.30
CA LEU A 272 -26.69 34.12 -1.80
C LEU A 272 -25.43 34.41 -2.63
N GLU A 273 -25.47 35.44 -3.49
CA GLU A 273 -24.36 35.77 -4.38
C GLU A 273 -22.99 35.87 -3.66
N PRO A 274 -22.86 36.53 -2.49
CA PRO A 274 -21.58 36.60 -1.78
C PRO A 274 -21.03 35.22 -1.42
N ASP A 275 -21.88 34.34 -0.87
CA ASP A 275 -21.51 32.98 -0.46
C ASP A 275 -21.19 32.10 -1.69
N LEU A 276 -21.98 32.21 -2.77
CA LEU A 276 -21.75 31.48 -4.02
C LEU A 276 -20.43 31.90 -4.69
N ARG A 277 -20.12 33.20 -4.69
CA ARG A 277 -18.83 33.71 -5.21
C ARG A 277 -17.65 33.21 -4.37
N GLN A 278 -17.80 33.15 -3.05
CA GLN A 278 -16.77 32.58 -2.17
C GLN A 278 -16.55 31.10 -2.50
N MET A 279 -17.62 30.31 -2.66
CA MET A 279 -17.51 28.90 -3.05
C MET A 279 -16.84 28.74 -4.43
N LEU A 280 -17.18 29.57 -5.41
CA LEU A 280 -16.54 29.58 -6.73
C LEU A 280 -15.02 29.83 -6.63
N VAL A 281 -14.58 30.77 -5.78
CA VAL A 281 -13.15 31.02 -5.54
C VAL A 281 -12.47 29.80 -4.94
N LEU A 282 -13.09 29.17 -3.93
CA LEU A 282 -12.56 27.96 -3.30
C LEU A 282 -12.48 26.81 -4.33
N ASN A 283 -13.51 26.62 -5.16
CA ASN A 283 -13.51 25.60 -6.20
C ASN A 283 -12.36 25.80 -7.19
N HIS A 284 -12.09 27.02 -7.66
CA HIS A 284 -10.93 27.27 -8.52
C HIS A 284 -9.59 27.01 -7.80
N GLN A 285 -9.50 27.36 -6.51
CA GLN A 285 -8.32 27.04 -5.71
C GLN A 285 -8.09 25.53 -5.59
N THR A 286 -9.15 24.72 -5.51
CA THR A 286 -9.05 23.25 -5.56
C THR A 286 -8.35 22.79 -6.84
N ASP A 287 -8.75 23.31 -8.01
CA ASP A 287 -8.11 22.97 -9.29
C ASP A 287 -6.64 23.37 -9.30
N HIS A 288 -6.32 24.55 -8.78
CA HIS A 288 -4.94 25.03 -8.70
C HIS A 288 -4.07 24.10 -7.83
N TYR A 289 -4.58 23.66 -6.67
CA TYR A 289 -3.88 22.70 -5.83
C TYR A 289 -3.70 21.34 -6.52
N HIS A 290 -4.72 20.84 -7.23
CA HIS A 290 -4.61 19.59 -7.98
C HIS A 290 -3.57 19.69 -9.11
N GLU A 291 -3.54 20.81 -9.85
CA GLU A 291 -2.51 21.05 -10.85
C GLU A 291 -1.12 21.12 -10.19
N GLY A 292 -0.95 21.91 -9.12
CA GLY A 292 0.32 22.02 -8.40
C GLY A 292 0.85 20.68 -7.87
N LEU A 293 0.00 19.91 -7.19
CA LEU A 293 0.31 18.57 -6.68
C LEU A 293 0.69 17.59 -7.79
N THR A 294 -0.05 17.62 -8.91
CA THR A 294 0.25 16.76 -10.06
C THR A 294 1.59 17.14 -10.69
N ARG A 295 1.86 18.44 -10.85
CA ARG A 295 3.10 18.93 -11.45
C ARG A 295 4.32 18.63 -10.60
N VAL A 296 4.26 18.84 -9.28
CA VAL A 296 5.39 18.52 -8.38
C VAL A 296 5.69 17.03 -8.38
N ALA A 297 4.65 16.18 -8.30
CA ALA A 297 4.83 14.73 -8.32
C ALA A 297 5.40 14.25 -9.66
N GLY A 298 4.91 14.81 -10.78
CA GLY A 298 5.43 14.51 -12.11
C GLY A 298 6.90 14.92 -12.28
N LEU A 299 7.30 16.08 -11.76
CA LEU A 299 8.67 16.54 -11.81
C LEU A 299 9.60 15.69 -10.93
N ILE A 300 9.17 15.33 -9.71
CA ILE A 300 9.92 14.41 -8.84
C ILE A 300 10.16 13.08 -9.56
N ALA A 301 9.11 12.46 -10.12
CA ALA A 301 9.23 11.19 -10.84
C ALA A 301 10.20 11.28 -12.03
N LEU A 302 10.18 12.40 -12.76
CA LEU A 302 11.12 12.66 -13.85
C LEU A 302 12.57 12.75 -13.34
N LEU A 303 12.81 13.49 -12.26
CA LEU A 303 14.14 13.63 -11.67
C LEU A 303 14.66 12.30 -11.10
N ASP A 304 13.80 11.49 -10.48
CA ASP A 304 14.16 10.15 -10.00
C ASP A 304 14.61 9.27 -11.18
N GLY A 305 13.87 9.30 -12.30
CA GLY A 305 14.23 8.61 -13.54
C GLY A 305 15.57 9.08 -14.12
N LEU A 306 15.81 10.39 -14.16
CA LEU A 306 17.08 10.96 -14.59
C LEU A 306 18.24 10.57 -13.66
N GLN A 307 18.05 10.68 -12.35
CA GLN A 307 19.06 10.33 -11.36
C GLN A 307 19.44 8.85 -11.49
N GLN A 308 18.45 7.96 -11.65
CA GLN A 308 18.70 6.53 -11.85
C GLN A 308 19.44 6.25 -13.16
N GLY A 309 19.03 6.89 -14.27
CA GLY A 309 19.72 6.78 -15.55
C GLY A 309 21.18 7.25 -15.47
N MET A 310 21.43 8.39 -14.81
CA MET A 310 22.78 8.93 -14.60
C MET A 310 23.64 8.02 -13.71
N LYS A 311 23.06 7.42 -12.66
CA LYS A 311 23.76 6.44 -11.80
C LYS A 311 24.18 5.20 -12.59
N LEU A 312 23.28 4.61 -13.39
CA LEU A 312 23.59 3.45 -14.23
C LEU A 312 24.64 3.78 -15.30
N PHE A 313 24.55 4.96 -15.91
CA PHE A 313 25.54 5.43 -16.86
C PHE A 313 26.92 5.63 -16.19
N SER A 314 26.97 6.27 -15.01
CA SER A 314 28.21 6.44 -14.23
C SER A 314 28.83 5.10 -13.84
N GLN A 315 28.03 4.10 -13.44
CA GLN A 315 28.52 2.74 -13.18
C GLN A 315 29.16 2.11 -14.43
N SER A 316 28.54 2.30 -15.59
CA SER A 316 29.08 1.82 -16.87
C SER A 316 30.42 2.49 -17.20
N VAL A 317 30.50 3.81 -17.03
CA VAL A 317 31.74 4.58 -17.23
C VAL A 317 32.86 4.12 -16.29
N ARG A 318 32.55 3.92 -15.00
CA ARG A 318 33.52 3.42 -14.02
C ARG A 318 34.05 2.04 -14.39
N SER A 319 33.18 1.12 -14.83
CA SER A 319 33.60 -0.20 -15.31
C SER A 319 34.57 -0.09 -16.50
N VAL A 320 34.32 0.84 -17.43
CA VAL A 320 35.20 1.07 -18.58
C VAL A 320 36.54 1.68 -18.14
N ILE A 321 36.52 2.62 -17.19
CA ILE A 321 37.75 3.21 -16.61
C ILE A 321 38.57 2.14 -15.87
N ASP A 322 37.93 1.27 -15.10
CA ASP A 322 38.61 0.20 -14.38
C ASP A 322 39.26 -0.81 -15.34
N GLN A 323 38.58 -1.16 -16.43
CA GLN A 323 39.16 -1.98 -17.50
C GLN A 323 40.40 -1.30 -18.12
N GLN A 324 40.33 0.00 -18.40
CA GLN A 324 41.49 0.76 -18.90
C GLN A 324 42.67 0.72 -17.93
N ARG A 325 42.41 0.89 -16.63
CA ARG A 325 43.44 0.87 -15.60
C ARG A 325 44.10 -0.50 -15.49
N GLN A 326 43.31 -1.57 -15.50
CA GLN A 326 43.79 -2.96 -15.46
C GLN A 326 44.67 -3.30 -16.67
N HIS A 327 44.35 -2.76 -17.84
CA HIS A 327 45.10 -2.98 -19.08
C HIS A 327 45.91 -1.74 -19.52
N SER A 328 46.35 -0.91 -18.57
CA SER A 328 47.00 0.38 -18.84
C SER A 328 48.32 0.28 -19.62
N ALA A 329 48.96 -0.91 -19.62
CA ALA A 329 50.12 -1.20 -20.48
C ALA A 329 49.78 -1.28 -21.98
N HIS A 330 48.51 -1.46 -22.33
CA HIS A 330 48.05 -1.71 -23.70
C HIS A 330 46.93 -0.77 -24.16
N LEU A 331 46.18 -0.17 -23.23
CA LEU A 331 45.06 0.71 -23.55
C LEU A 331 45.39 2.18 -23.27
N PRO A 332 45.30 3.07 -24.29
CA PRO A 332 45.52 4.50 -24.09
C PRO A 332 44.47 5.10 -23.13
N PRO A 333 44.81 6.18 -22.40
CA PRO A 333 43.85 6.91 -21.57
C PRO A 333 42.64 7.40 -22.39
N LEU A 334 41.44 7.33 -21.81
CA LEU A 334 40.24 7.83 -22.48
C LEU A 334 40.22 9.35 -22.49
N THR A 335 39.89 9.90 -23.66
CA THR A 335 39.41 11.28 -23.80
C THR A 335 37.98 11.23 -24.32
N ILE A 336 37.04 11.73 -23.53
CA ILE A 336 35.62 11.68 -23.85
C ILE A 336 35.20 13.05 -24.35
N SER A 337 34.65 13.12 -25.56
CA SER A 337 34.22 14.37 -26.17
C SER A 337 32.70 14.45 -26.19
N LEU A 338 32.12 15.37 -25.42
CA LEU A 338 30.68 15.59 -25.37
C LEU A 338 30.27 16.73 -26.29
N PRO A 339 29.11 16.64 -26.97
CA PRO A 339 28.47 17.79 -27.59
C PRO A 339 28.21 18.91 -26.56
N ALA A 340 28.42 20.17 -26.93
CA ALA A 340 28.21 21.31 -26.03
C ALA A 340 26.81 21.34 -25.40
N TRP A 341 25.78 21.01 -26.17
CA TRP A 341 24.39 21.02 -25.70
C TRP A 341 24.12 20.01 -24.57
N VAL A 342 24.87 18.88 -24.49
CA VAL A 342 24.74 17.91 -23.37
C VAL A 342 25.28 18.51 -22.08
N VAL A 343 26.33 19.33 -22.18
CA VAL A 343 26.89 20.06 -21.04
C VAL A 343 25.91 21.15 -20.61
N GLU A 344 25.38 21.94 -21.56
CA GLU A 344 24.36 22.98 -21.31
C GLU A 344 23.08 22.38 -20.69
N PHE A 345 22.66 21.19 -21.11
CA PHE A 345 21.55 20.47 -20.49
C PHE A 345 21.80 20.24 -18.99
N HIS A 346 23.01 19.89 -18.57
CA HIS A 346 23.30 19.68 -17.15
C HIS A 346 23.60 20.97 -16.35
N GLU A 347 23.65 22.12 -17.01
CA GLU A 347 23.73 23.43 -16.35
C GLU A 347 22.36 23.91 -15.84
N LEU A 348 21.25 23.30 -16.28
CA LEU A 348 19.88 23.70 -15.91
C LEU A 348 19.51 23.45 -14.45
N TRP A 349 20.22 22.55 -13.76
CA TRP A 349 19.84 22.09 -12.41
C TRP A 349 19.92 23.18 -11.35
N GLU A 350 20.96 24.01 -11.37
CA GLU A 350 21.13 25.07 -10.37
C GLU A 350 20.07 26.20 -10.53
N PRO A 351 19.80 26.71 -11.75
CA PRO A 351 18.67 27.62 -11.97
C PRO A 351 17.33 27.02 -11.53
N LEU A 352 17.06 25.76 -11.88
CA LEU A 352 15.81 25.08 -11.48
C LEU A 352 15.71 24.96 -9.96
N ARG A 353 16.82 24.62 -9.28
CA ARG A 353 16.88 24.57 -7.83
C ARG A 353 16.51 25.92 -7.20
N GLN A 354 17.13 27.00 -7.67
CA GLN A 354 16.89 28.35 -7.15
C GLN A 354 15.43 28.79 -7.32
N GLN A 355 14.80 28.36 -8.41
CA GLN A 355 13.39 28.61 -8.68
C GLN A 355 12.45 27.91 -7.69
N VAL A 356 12.80 26.70 -7.23
CA VAL A 356 11.92 25.89 -6.36
C VAL A 356 12.25 25.98 -4.86
N ARG A 357 13.36 26.63 -4.50
CA ARG A 357 13.88 26.73 -3.13
C ARG A 357 12.99 27.47 -2.13
N ASN A 358 12.06 28.32 -2.59
CA ASN A 358 11.16 29.06 -1.70
C ASN A 358 9.88 28.26 -1.40
N GLU A 359 10.03 27.10 -0.79
CA GLU A 359 8.95 26.15 -0.50
C GLU A 359 7.77 26.80 0.25
N ALA A 360 8.05 27.68 1.22
CA ALA A 360 7.04 28.27 2.10
C ALA A 360 6.10 29.22 1.35
N ARG A 361 6.59 29.81 0.25
CA ARG A 361 5.78 30.61 -0.67
C ARG A 361 5.09 29.72 -1.69
N LEU A 362 5.85 28.84 -2.35
CA LEU A 362 5.36 28.05 -3.49
C LEU A 362 4.26 27.07 -3.09
N SER A 363 4.35 26.51 -1.87
CA SER A 363 3.31 25.63 -1.30
C SER A 363 1.96 26.30 -1.07
N LYS A 364 1.93 27.64 -0.93
CA LYS A 364 0.71 28.43 -0.68
C LYS A 364 0.09 29.01 -1.96
N VAL A 365 0.85 29.00 -3.06
CA VAL A 365 0.42 29.55 -4.35
C VAL A 365 0.70 28.52 -5.45
N PRO A 366 -0.15 27.48 -5.58
CA PRO A 366 0.12 26.36 -6.49
C PRO A 366 0.38 26.76 -7.94
N LEU A 367 -0.36 27.73 -8.48
CA LEU A 367 -0.13 28.21 -9.84
C LEU A 367 1.23 28.88 -10.03
N GLU A 368 1.75 29.57 -9.00
CA GLU A 368 3.07 30.18 -9.09
C GLU A 368 4.16 29.10 -9.27
N PHE A 369 4.05 28.00 -8.52
CA PHE A 369 4.93 26.85 -8.70
C PHE A 369 4.80 26.27 -10.11
N VAL A 370 3.58 26.05 -10.57
CA VAL A 370 3.32 25.50 -11.92
C VAL A 370 3.94 26.38 -12.99
N ASP A 371 3.68 27.68 -12.96
CA ASP A 371 4.21 28.63 -13.95
C ASP A 371 5.74 28.75 -13.87
N THR A 372 6.31 28.55 -12.69
CA THR A 372 7.77 28.53 -12.47
C THR A 372 8.44 27.33 -13.15
N VAL A 373 7.89 26.12 -13.00
CA VAL A 373 8.53 24.89 -13.50
C VAL A 373 8.10 24.49 -14.91
N ARG A 374 6.92 24.93 -15.37
CA ARG A 374 6.34 24.56 -16.67
C ARG A 374 7.30 24.82 -17.85
N PRO A 375 7.97 25.99 -17.98
CA PRO A 375 8.88 26.23 -19.10
C PRO A 375 10.02 25.21 -19.17
N THR A 376 10.59 24.85 -18.02
CA THR A 376 11.68 23.87 -17.93
C THR A 376 11.22 22.47 -18.30
N MET A 377 10.03 22.07 -17.82
CA MET A 377 9.43 20.77 -18.14
C MET A 377 9.09 20.64 -19.64
N GLU A 378 8.43 21.65 -20.21
CA GLU A 378 7.87 21.57 -21.56
C GLU A 378 8.91 21.84 -22.66
N LYS A 379 9.97 22.60 -22.37
CA LYS A 379 11.00 22.96 -23.37
C LYS A 379 12.28 22.16 -23.24
N THR A 380 12.71 21.87 -22.01
CA THR A 380 14.05 21.32 -21.75
C THR A 380 14.00 19.86 -21.29
N LEU A 381 13.12 19.53 -20.34
CA LEU A 381 12.99 18.18 -19.77
C LEU A 381 11.95 17.35 -20.52
N THR A 382 11.92 17.45 -21.84
CA THR A 382 11.05 16.62 -22.67
C THR A 382 11.63 15.22 -22.83
N GLU A 383 10.76 14.23 -23.03
CA GLU A 383 11.19 12.83 -23.26
C GLU A 383 12.19 12.73 -24.41
N GLN A 384 11.95 13.44 -25.50
CA GLN A 384 12.84 13.49 -26.66
C GLN A 384 14.24 14.02 -26.29
N THR A 385 14.30 15.13 -25.55
CA THR A 385 15.58 15.75 -25.16
C THR A 385 16.35 14.85 -24.20
N ILE A 386 15.67 14.25 -23.22
CA ILE A 386 16.27 13.33 -22.25
C ILE A 386 16.83 12.09 -22.95
N LYS A 387 16.06 11.47 -23.86
CA LYS A 387 16.53 10.32 -24.65
C LYS A 387 17.73 10.66 -25.50
N GLN A 388 17.68 11.81 -26.19
CA GLN A 388 18.78 12.27 -27.00
C GLN A 388 20.03 12.54 -26.16
N MET A 389 19.87 13.05 -24.93
CA MET A 389 20.98 13.34 -24.02
C MET A 389 21.70 12.05 -23.60
N PHE A 390 20.95 11.04 -23.15
CA PHE A 390 21.54 9.74 -22.80
C PHE A 390 22.16 9.03 -24.00
N LYS A 391 21.56 9.16 -25.19
CA LYS A 391 22.12 8.62 -26.43
C LYS A 391 23.47 9.25 -26.74
N GLU A 392 23.58 10.58 -26.72
CA GLU A 392 24.86 11.26 -26.99
C GLU A 392 25.92 10.98 -25.93
N LEU A 393 25.53 10.81 -24.65
CA LEU A 393 26.44 10.34 -23.60
C LEU A 393 27.00 8.94 -23.92
N GLY A 394 26.14 8.01 -24.34
CA GLY A 394 26.53 6.66 -24.76
C GLY A 394 27.40 6.65 -26.02
N ASP A 395 27.02 7.42 -27.04
CA ASP A 395 27.77 7.55 -28.29
C ASP A 395 29.17 8.14 -28.05
N ALA A 396 29.29 9.12 -27.15
CA ALA A 396 30.57 9.69 -26.75
C ALA A 396 31.47 8.68 -26.03
N LEU A 397 30.91 7.85 -25.13
CA LEU A 397 31.66 6.78 -24.47
C LEU A 397 32.12 5.72 -25.47
N ASN A 398 31.23 5.28 -26.37
CA ASN A 398 31.55 4.32 -27.43
C ASN A 398 32.59 4.87 -28.43
N ALA A 399 32.58 6.18 -28.69
CA ALA A 399 33.60 6.81 -29.52
C ALA A 399 34.96 6.84 -28.82
N ALA A 400 34.99 7.08 -27.51
CA ALA A 400 36.23 7.10 -26.74
C ALA A 400 36.87 5.70 -26.61
N THR A 401 36.07 4.64 -26.52
CA THR A 401 36.55 3.26 -26.40
C THR A 401 36.90 2.61 -27.75
N ARG A 402 36.42 3.13 -28.88
CA ARG A 402 36.73 2.61 -30.23
C ARG A 402 38.22 2.52 -30.54
N ALA A 403 39.06 3.32 -29.87
CA ALA A 403 40.51 3.27 -30.04
C ALA A 403 41.16 2.02 -29.42
N TRP A 404 40.40 1.20 -28.70
CA TRP A 404 40.89 0.00 -28.01
C TRP A 404 40.73 -1.30 -28.80
N GLY A 405 40.09 -1.25 -29.97
CA GLY A 405 39.71 -2.43 -30.76
C GLY A 405 38.31 -2.90 -30.40
#